data_AF-A0AAD5SJP5-F1
#
_entry.id   AF-A0AAD5SJP5-F1
#
_cell.length_a   1.000
_cell.length_b   1.000
_cell.length_c   1.000
_cell.angle_alpha   90.00
_cell.angle_beta   90.00
_cell.angle_gamma   90.00
#
_symmetry.space_group_name_H-M   'P 1'
#
loop_
_entity.id
_entity.type
_entity.pdbx_description
1 polymer ?
#
loop_
_entity_poly.entity_id
_entity_poly.type
_entity_poly.pdbx_seq_one_letter_code
_entity_poly.pdbx_strand_id
1 'polypeptide(L)'
;MCLKPFLGDSREKMIVGVLGLWARLAAANETAKIAPNVYFHYYAEMVPALLLRAADPNPRVKQSATALVKSLATGHHQEPFNICPYVQKSTDKKIGGSGATHWRHAQARLELVQWMVANFGVGKRGAFGVTPALNFVSSHLQSPTKEVRESALPAFVEIVKRTGQEDDQVQRIMKGLNPHQLQALDRSLDGQGGKKPTIRMQSVKKGLPQKPGIPKPKPTKGGTGAVDAAEPVSKQPAKVGAKSDRTLPSHPLAEEVESLKRQLANGAGGSGDGQSRLPRPQARDKRSPSDFNENDWNIDGTCMFCNEKSEDFTEEGLDYHFWKECPFLMRCPACRSIIEIPEFTTHVKTDCPQKSLVRICPRCKMPLMDGDDWVAHEAANTCRPAARNSTQARCPLCEADIAGGEKVWKAHLVGIGPGSCQDNPRRAKGAGKGTDADRSGKASNGVGGKKLVNKGRGK
;
A
#
# COMPACT_ATOMS: atom_id res chain seq x y z
N MET A 1 -1.06 -20.89 -11.34
CA MET A 1 0.20 -20.14 -11.47
C MET A 1 0.20 -19.08 -12.57
N CYS A 2 -0.47 -19.29 -13.72
CA CYS A 2 -0.43 -18.34 -14.85
C CYS A 2 -0.99 -16.94 -14.55
N LEU A 3 -1.86 -16.76 -13.55
CA LEU A 3 -2.47 -15.45 -13.23
C LEU A 3 -1.56 -14.54 -12.40
N LYS A 4 -0.67 -15.12 -11.58
CA LYS A 4 0.15 -14.37 -10.62
C LYS A 4 1.02 -13.28 -11.25
N PRO A 5 1.70 -13.51 -12.40
CA PRO A 5 2.50 -12.47 -13.06
C PRO A 5 1.68 -11.24 -13.48
N PHE A 6 0.43 -11.44 -13.87
CA PHE A 6 -0.45 -10.36 -14.34
C PHE A 6 -1.02 -9.51 -13.20
N LEU A 7 -1.06 -10.03 -11.97
CA LEU A 7 -1.30 -9.19 -10.78
C LEU A 7 -0.16 -8.21 -10.54
N GLY A 8 1.02 -8.44 -11.12
CA GLY A 8 2.16 -7.52 -11.13
C GLY A 8 2.19 -6.55 -12.30
N ASP A 9 1.26 -6.65 -13.26
CA ASP A 9 1.20 -5.75 -14.42
C ASP A 9 0.86 -4.32 -13.97
N SER A 10 1.28 -3.31 -14.74
CA SER A 10 0.97 -1.90 -14.46
C SER A 10 -0.31 -1.44 -15.15
N ARG A 11 -0.77 -2.16 -16.18
CA ARG A 11 -1.95 -1.76 -16.96
C ARG A 11 -3.22 -2.18 -16.24
N GLU A 12 -4.04 -1.20 -15.89
CA GLU A 12 -5.35 -1.40 -15.25
C GLU A 12 -6.16 -2.52 -15.91
N LYS A 13 -6.30 -2.49 -17.25
CA LYS A 13 -7.08 -3.48 -18.01
C LYS A 13 -6.57 -4.91 -17.81
N MET A 14 -5.26 -5.11 -17.71
CA MET A 14 -4.66 -6.43 -17.47
C MET A 14 -4.95 -6.90 -16.05
N ILE A 15 -4.77 -6.02 -15.07
CA ILE A 15 -5.01 -6.34 -13.66
C ILE A 15 -6.49 -6.67 -13.46
N VAL A 16 -7.40 -5.78 -13.86
CA VAL A 16 -8.86 -5.98 -13.74
C VAL A 16 -9.30 -7.23 -14.52
N GLY A 17 -8.76 -7.45 -15.72
CA GLY A 17 -9.05 -8.65 -16.51
C GLY A 17 -8.65 -9.95 -15.79
N VAL A 18 -7.48 -9.96 -15.13
CA VAL A 18 -7.02 -11.13 -14.36
C VAL A 18 -7.78 -11.29 -13.05
N LEU A 19 -8.14 -10.21 -12.36
CA LEU A 19 -9.01 -10.25 -11.19
C LEU A 19 -10.39 -10.84 -11.56
N GLY A 20 -10.97 -10.41 -12.67
CA GLY A 20 -12.24 -10.94 -13.19
C GLY A 20 -12.12 -12.41 -13.64
N LEU A 21 -10.99 -12.80 -14.25
CA LEU A 21 -10.74 -14.21 -14.59
C LEU A 21 -10.62 -15.09 -13.34
N TRP A 22 -9.92 -14.63 -12.30
CA TRP A 22 -9.84 -15.35 -11.03
C TRP A 22 -11.21 -15.43 -10.36
N ALA A 23 -12.00 -14.36 -10.34
CA ALA A 23 -13.35 -14.38 -9.79
C ALA A 23 -14.24 -15.44 -10.47
N ARG A 24 -14.20 -15.50 -11.82
CA ARG A 24 -14.93 -16.52 -12.59
C ARG A 24 -14.43 -17.94 -12.31
N LEU A 25 -13.11 -18.12 -12.18
CA LEU A 25 -12.54 -19.42 -11.82
C LEU A 25 -13.00 -19.87 -10.42
N ALA A 26 -13.04 -18.96 -9.44
CA ALA A 26 -13.54 -19.25 -8.11
C ALA A 26 -15.02 -19.65 -8.13
N ALA A 27 -15.86 -18.90 -8.86
CA ALA A 27 -17.27 -19.24 -9.03
C ALA A 27 -17.47 -20.57 -9.77
N ALA A 28 -16.64 -20.88 -10.77
CA ALA A 28 -16.66 -22.15 -11.49
C ALA A 28 -16.29 -23.32 -10.57
N ASN A 29 -15.27 -23.16 -9.71
CA ASN A 29 -14.90 -24.17 -8.72
C ASN A 29 -16.04 -24.46 -7.74
N GLU A 30 -16.74 -23.43 -7.27
CA GLU A 30 -17.94 -23.55 -6.42
C GLU A 30 -19.06 -24.30 -7.15
N THR A 31 -19.37 -23.88 -8.38
CA THR A 31 -20.45 -24.46 -9.21
C THR A 31 -20.19 -25.92 -9.55
N ALA A 32 -18.94 -26.24 -9.91
CA ALA A 32 -18.51 -27.60 -10.21
C ALA A 32 -18.24 -28.45 -8.96
N LYS A 33 -18.43 -27.88 -7.75
CA LYS A 33 -18.20 -28.54 -6.45
C LYS A 33 -16.80 -29.17 -6.35
N ILE A 34 -15.79 -28.48 -6.90
CA ILE A 34 -14.41 -28.94 -6.81
C ILE A 34 -13.97 -28.86 -5.34
N ALA A 35 -13.34 -29.92 -4.85
CA ALA A 35 -12.88 -29.96 -3.47
C ALA A 35 -11.76 -28.91 -3.22
N PRO A 36 -11.82 -28.11 -2.14
CA PRO A 36 -10.86 -27.02 -1.90
C PRO A 36 -9.40 -27.43 -1.84
N ASN A 37 -9.09 -28.65 -1.37
CA ASN A 37 -7.72 -29.18 -1.34
C ASN A 37 -7.04 -29.22 -2.72
N VAL A 38 -7.81 -29.24 -3.82
CA VAL A 38 -7.28 -29.29 -5.19
C VAL A 38 -6.74 -27.93 -5.66
N TYR A 39 -7.33 -26.83 -5.18
CA TYR A 39 -7.01 -25.49 -5.71
C TYR A 39 -6.56 -24.47 -4.67
N PHE A 40 -6.82 -24.71 -3.39
CA PHE A 40 -6.59 -23.72 -2.34
C PHE A 40 -5.12 -23.30 -2.22
N HIS A 41 -4.17 -24.21 -2.44
CA HIS A 41 -2.74 -23.86 -2.41
C HIS A 41 -2.38 -22.79 -3.44
N TYR A 42 -3.04 -22.77 -4.61
CA TYR A 42 -2.87 -21.69 -5.58
C TYR A 42 -3.44 -20.36 -5.07
N TYR A 43 -4.59 -20.39 -4.37
CA TYR A 43 -5.15 -19.17 -3.78
C TYR A 43 -4.22 -18.64 -2.69
N ALA A 44 -3.81 -19.49 -1.76
CA ALA A 44 -2.86 -19.17 -0.70
C ALA A 44 -1.56 -18.51 -1.21
N GLU A 45 -1.04 -18.97 -2.35
CA GLU A 45 0.16 -18.42 -2.98
C GLU A 45 -0.07 -17.04 -3.64
N MET A 46 -1.28 -16.79 -4.15
CA MET A 46 -1.63 -15.57 -4.89
C MET A 46 -2.25 -14.48 -4.01
N VAL A 47 -2.89 -14.82 -2.88
CA VAL A 47 -3.55 -13.87 -1.97
C VAL A 47 -2.62 -12.73 -1.52
N PRO A 48 -1.33 -12.95 -1.19
CA PRO A 48 -0.43 -11.84 -0.87
C PRO A 48 -0.31 -10.79 -1.99
N ALA A 49 -0.24 -11.23 -3.25
CA ALA A 49 -0.19 -10.31 -4.40
C ALA A 49 -1.54 -9.61 -4.63
N LEU A 50 -2.65 -10.30 -4.37
CA LEU A 50 -3.99 -9.71 -4.40
C LEU A 50 -4.16 -8.61 -3.34
N LEU A 51 -3.64 -8.84 -2.13
CA LEU A 51 -3.69 -7.85 -1.05
C LEU A 51 -2.87 -6.59 -1.33
N LEU A 52 -1.82 -6.69 -2.15
CA LEU A 52 -1.13 -5.49 -2.64
C LEU A 52 -2.06 -4.66 -3.54
N ARG A 53 -2.86 -5.32 -4.38
CA ARG A 53 -3.85 -4.65 -5.25
C ARG A 53 -5.08 -4.14 -4.51
N ALA A 54 -5.40 -4.67 -3.34
CA ALA A 54 -6.44 -4.10 -2.47
C ALA A 54 -6.05 -2.72 -1.89
N ALA A 55 -4.79 -2.30 -2.03
CA ALA A 55 -4.30 -0.97 -1.66
C ALA A 55 -3.79 -0.17 -2.87
N ASP A 56 -4.18 -0.59 -4.08
CA ASP A 56 -3.78 0.07 -5.32
C ASP A 56 -4.29 1.53 -5.34
N PRO A 57 -3.49 2.50 -5.82
CA PRO A 57 -3.95 3.87 -5.97
C PRO A 57 -5.12 3.99 -6.95
N ASN A 58 -5.17 3.13 -7.98
CA ASN A 58 -6.29 3.14 -8.93
C ASN A 58 -7.56 2.60 -8.25
N PRO A 59 -8.63 3.41 -8.13
CA PRO A 59 -9.82 3.04 -7.39
C PRO A 59 -10.54 1.82 -7.99
N ARG A 60 -10.48 1.63 -9.31
CA ARG A 60 -11.10 0.47 -9.98
C ARG A 60 -10.35 -0.82 -9.66
N VAL A 61 -9.02 -0.77 -9.67
CA VAL A 61 -8.17 -1.92 -9.29
C VAL A 61 -8.38 -2.24 -7.82
N LYS A 62 -8.31 -1.23 -6.94
CA LYS A 62 -8.58 -1.36 -5.51
C LYS A 62 -9.93 -2.01 -5.24
N GLN A 63 -10.99 -1.49 -5.86
CA GLN A 63 -12.35 -1.99 -5.70
C GLN A 63 -12.46 -3.45 -6.17
N SER A 64 -11.92 -3.76 -7.36
CA SER A 64 -11.97 -5.11 -7.93
C SER A 64 -11.16 -6.11 -7.11
N ALA A 65 -9.98 -5.72 -6.62
CA ALA A 65 -9.14 -6.57 -5.78
C ALA A 65 -9.80 -6.81 -4.41
N THR A 66 -10.33 -5.76 -3.78
CA THR A 66 -11.05 -5.86 -2.51
C THR A 66 -12.30 -6.74 -2.65
N ALA A 67 -13.06 -6.57 -3.75
CA ALA A 67 -14.21 -7.40 -4.08
C ALA A 67 -13.84 -8.87 -4.18
N LEU A 68 -12.74 -9.18 -4.88
CA LEU A 68 -12.25 -10.55 -5.01
C LEU A 68 -11.81 -11.13 -3.67
N VAL A 69 -11.07 -10.37 -2.83
CA VAL A 69 -10.69 -10.84 -1.48
C VAL A 69 -11.93 -11.18 -0.65
N LYS A 70 -12.93 -10.29 -0.64
CA LYS A 70 -14.21 -10.53 0.05
C LYS A 70 -14.90 -11.80 -0.47
N SER A 71 -14.99 -11.97 -1.79
CA SER A 71 -15.61 -13.15 -2.41
C SER A 71 -14.83 -14.44 -2.14
N LEU A 72 -13.50 -14.40 -2.04
CA LEU A 72 -12.73 -15.59 -1.68
C LEU A 72 -12.97 -15.95 -0.21
N ALA A 73 -13.06 -14.95 0.67
CA ALA A 73 -13.26 -15.14 2.10
C ALA A 73 -14.62 -15.77 2.41
N THR A 74 -15.67 -15.42 1.66
CA THR A 74 -16.99 -16.04 1.84
C THR A 74 -16.96 -17.55 1.63
N GLY A 75 -16.17 -18.03 0.66
CA GLY A 75 -15.98 -19.47 0.44
C GLY A 75 -14.93 -20.12 1.34
N HIS A 76 -14.01 -19.33 1.93
CA HIS A 76 -12.76 -19.84 2.51
C HIS A 76 -12.37 -19.08 3.81
N HIS A 77 -13.26 -19.08 4.81
CA HIS A 77 -13.03 -18.44 6.11
C HIS A 77 -12.80 -19.44 7.26
N GLN A 78 -12.77 -20.75 6.98
CA GLN A 78 -12.62 -21.81 7.99
C GLN A 78 -11.42 -22.71 7.70
N GLU A 79 -10.81 -23.25 8.76
CA GLU A 79 -9.73 -24.23 8.65
C GLU A 79 -10.21 -25.53 7.99
N PRO A 80 -9.37 -26.22 7.18
CA PRO A 80 -7.96 -25.92 6.88
C PRO A 80 -7.76 -24.96 5.68
N PHE A 81 -8.83 -24.48 5.08
CA PHE A 81 -8.80 -23.67 3.86
C PHE A 81 -9.21 -22.22 4.15
N ASN A 82 -8.48 -21.58 5.07
CA ASN A 82 -8.79 -20.24 5.53
C ASN A 82 -7.88 -19.18 4.87
N ILE A 83 -8.45 -18.29 4.05
CA ILE A 83 -7.69 -17.18 3.45
C ILE A 83 -7.59 -15.95 4.35
N CYS A 84 -8.45 -15.82 5.37
CA CYS A 84 -8.55 -14.60 6.17
C CYS A 84 -7.24 -14.26 6.88
N PRO A 85 -6.51 -15.19 7.54
CA PRO A 85 -5.27 -14.90 8.25
C PRO A 85 -4.17 -14.23 7.40
N TYR A 86 -4.22 -14.34 6.07
CA TYR A 86 -3.24 -13.70 5.19
C TYR A 86 -3.29 -12.17 5.25
N VAL A 87 -4.41 -11.56 5.63
CA VAL A 87 -4.49 -10.09 5.80
C VAL A 87 -3.70 -9.60 7.02
N GLN A 88 -3.49 -10.47 8.02
CA GLN A 88 -2.77 -10.17 9.26
C GLN A 88 -1.29 -10.52 9.18
N LYS A 89 -0.88 -11.35 8.21
CA LYS A 89 0.52 -11.71 8.02
C LYS A 89 1.31 -10.47 7.61
N SER A 90 2.43 -10.24 8.28
CA SER A 90 3.34 -9.19 7.83
C SER A 90 3.80 -9.51 6.41
N THR A 91 3.81 -8.49 5.56
CA THR A 91 4.48 -8.55 4.25
C THR A 91 6.00 -8.52 4.37
N ASP A 92 6.54 -8.52 5.59
CA ASP A 92 7.97 -8.58 5.89
C ASP A 92 8.60 -9.91 5.45
N LYS A 93 8.87 -10.04 4.15
CA LYS A 93 10.21 -10.44 3.76
C LYS A 93 11.03 -9.17 3.63
N LYS A 94 11.85 -8.94 4.66
CA LYS A 94 12.94 -7.97 4.71
C LYS A 94 13.61 -7.84 3.34
N ILE A 95 13.35 -6.72 2.67
CA ILE A 95 14.22 -6.13 1.66
C ILE A 95 14.69 -4.84 2.32
N GLY A 96 16.01 -4.65 2.38
CA GLY A 96 16.66 -3.67 3.24
C GLY A 96 16.21 -2.22 2.94
N GLY A 97 15.41 -1.68 3.84
CA GLY A 97 14.90 -0.31 3.82
C GLY A 97 13.72 -0.26 4.80
N SER A 98 13.59 0.80 5.60
CA SER A 98 12.75 0.86 6.83
C SER A 98 11.51 -0.04 6.80
N GLY A 99 11.48 -1.07 7.66
CA GLY A 99 10.48 -2.14 7.71
C GLY A 99 9.08 -1.72 8.18
N ALA A 100 8.54 -0.64 7.62
CA ALA A 100 7.18 -0.19 7.84
C ALA A 100 6.36 -0.47 6.58
N THR A 101 5.27 -1.24 6.76
CA THR A 101 4.28 -1.44 5.69
C THR A 101 3.70 -0.06 5.30
N HIS A 102 3.71 0.27 4.01
CA HIS A 102 3.14 1.54 3.53
C HIS A 102 1.69 1.69 4.02
N TRP A 103 1.33 2.90 4.46
CA TRP A 103 0.09 3.15 5.19
C TRP A 103 -1.18 2.70 4.45
N ARG A 104 -1.22 2.81 3.10
CA ARG A 104 -2.36 2.31 2.29
C ARG A 104 -2.55 0.80 2.42
N HIS A 105 -1.47 0.03 2.50
CA HIS A 105 -1.56 -1.42 2.71
C HIS A 105 -2.05 -1.74 4.12
N ALA A 106 -1.60 -0.99 5.13
CA ALA A 106 -2.10 -1.13 6.49
C ALA A 106 -3.60 -0.79 6.55
N GLN A 107 -4.02 0.34 5.96
CA GLN A 107 -5.40 0.78 5.88
C GLN A 107 -6.30 -0.28 5.21
N ALA A 108 -5.95 -0.72 3.99
CA ALA A 108 -6.74 -1.70 3.25
C ALA A 108 -6.90 -3.04 4.02
N ARG A 109 -5.84 -3.47 4.72
CA ARG A 109 -5.90 -4.69 5.55
C ARG A 109 -6.78 -4.51 6.77
N LEU A 110 -6.75 -3.36 7.43
CA LEU A 110 -7.61 -3.07 8.57
C LEU A 110 -9.09 -3.02 8.15
N GLU A 111 -9.40 -2.41 7.00
CA GLU A 111 -10.75 -2.42 6.41
C GLU A 111 -11.22 -3.86 6.10
N LEU A 112 -10.33 -4.70 5.55
CA LEU A 112 -10.63 -6.11 5.32
C LEU A 112 -10.81 -6.91 6.62
N VAL A 113 -9.99 -6.67 7.65
CA VAL A 113 -10.14 -7.30 8.97
C VAL A 113 -11.48 -6.91 9.58
N GLN A 114 -11.83 -5.62 9.57
CA GLN A 114 -13.12 -5.15 10.06
C GLN A 114 -14.27 -5.90 9.37
N TRP A 115 -14.26 -5.95 8.04
CA TRP A 115 -15.30 -6.64 7.28
C TRP A 115 -15.32 -8.15 7.55
N MET A 116 -14.17 -8.81 7.62
CA MET A 116 -14.08 -10.25 7.88
C MET A 116 -14.56 -10.61 9.30
N VAL A 117 -14.23 -9.80 10.32
CA VAL A 117 -14.74 -9.99 11.69
C VAL A 117 -16.25 -9.74 11.74
N ALA A 118 -16.74 -8.70 11.05
CA ALA A 118 -18.17 -8.39 10.98
C ALA A 118 -18.98 -9.51 10.31
N ASN A 119 -18.40 -10.26 9.37
CA ASN A 119 -19.13 -11.29 8.64
C ASN A 119 -18.92 -12.71 9.17
N PHE A 120 -17.71 -13.04 9.62
CA PHE A 120 -17.34 -14.40 10.01
C PHE A 120 -16.99 -14.53 11.49
N GLY A 121 -16.76 -13.42 12.20
CA GLY A 121 -16.39 -13.41 13.62
C GLY A 121 -14.95 -13.84 13.90
N VAL A 122 -14.67 -14.05 15.18
CA VAL A 122 -13.37 -14.50 15.72
C VAL A 122 -13.51 -15.74 16.61
N GLY A 123 -12.43 -16.48 16.82
CA GLY A 123 -12.38 -17.70 17.63
C GLY A 123 -12.31 -18.98 16.80
N LYS A 124 -12.66 -20.14 17.39
CA LYS A 124 -12.48 -21.46 16.76
C LYS A 124 -13.22 -21.65 15.44
N ARG A 125 -14.34 -20.95 15.24
CA ARG A 125 -15.17 -21.00 14.02
C ARG A 125 -15.19 -19.66 13.26
N GLY A 126 -14.34 -18.71 13.67
CA GLY A 126 -14.28 -17.39 13.06
C GLY A 126 -13.23 -17.29 11.96
N ALA A 127 -13.23 -16.16 11.25
CA ALA A 127 -12.19 -15.85 10.25
C ALA A 127 -10.79 -15.80 10.86
N PHE A 128 -10.69 -15.36 12.12
CA PHE A 128 -9.42 -15.21 12.83
C PHE A 128 -9.47 -15.82 14.22
N GLY A 129 -8.32 -16.24 14.73
CA GLY A 129 -8.15 -16.39 16.17
C GLY A 129 -8.27 -15.03 16.88
N VAL A 130 -8.79 -15.03 18.12
CA VAL A 130 -8.96 -13.81 18.93
C VAL A 130 -7.62 -13.10 19.15
N THR A 131 -6.62 -13.81 19.66
CA THR A 131 -5.29 -13.23 19.94
C THR A 131 -4.60 -12.67 18.68
N PRO A 132 -4.51 -13.39 17.55
CA PRO A 132 -3.95 -12.82 16.31
C PRO A 132 -4.67 -11.55 15.83
N ALA A 133 -6.01 -11.52 15.93
CA ALA A 133 -6.79 -10.35 15.51
C ALA A 133 -6.54 -9.14 16.40
N LEU A 134 -6.54 -9.32 17.71
CA LEU A 134 -6.24 -8.25 18.66
C LEU A 134 -4.80 -7.74 18.52
N ASN A 135 -3.82 -8.64 18.35
CA ASN A 135 -2.42 -8.26 18.14
C ASN A 135 -2.23 -7.44 16.86
N PHE A 136 -2.88 -7.83 15.77
CA PHE A 136 -2.79 -7.10 14.50
C PHE A 136 -3.41 -5.71 14.59
N VAL A 137 -4.61 -5.58 15.15
CA VAL A 137 -5.28 -4.27 15.22
C VAL A 137 -4.60 -3.35 16.24
N SER A 138 -4.21 -3.88 17.40
CA SER A 138 -3.58 -3.09 18.46
C SER A 138 -2.26 -2.44 18.04
N SER A 139 -1.48 -3.09 17.15
CA SER A 139 -0.24 -2.50 16.62
C SER A 139 -0.48 -1.27 15.73
N HIS A 140 -1.71 -1.04 15.26
CA HIS A 140 -2.08 0.07 14.38
C HIS A 140 -2.89 1.17 15.07
N LEU A 141 -3.43 0.94 16.28
CA LEU A 141 -4.25 1.91 17.02
C LEU A 141 -3.47 3.18 17.41
N GLN A 142 -2.15 3.06 17.56
CA GLN A 142 -1.23 4.18 17.85
C GLN A 142 -0.29 4.50 16.67
N SER A 143 -0.65 4.09 15.45
CA SER A 143 0.12 4.42 14.24
C SER A 143 0.33 5.94 14.13
N PRO A 144 1.48 6.45 13.66
CA PRO A 144 1.66 7.89 13.42
C PRO A 144 0.74 8.43 12.32
N THR A 145 0.31 7.57 11.39
CA THR A 145 -0.57 7.92 10.27
C THR A 145 -2.04 7.95 10.69
N LYS A 146 -2.74 9.05 10.42
CA LYS A 146 -4.14 9.28 10.85
C LYS A 146 -5.08 8.23 10.24
N GLU A 147 -4.96 8.01 8.94
CA GLU A 147 -5.79 7.10 8.14
C GLU A 147 -5.72 5.67 8.69
N VAL A 148 -4.52 5.24 9.09
CA VAL A 148 -4.30 3.91 9.68
C VAL A 148 -4.97 3.81 11.05
N ARG A 149 -4.87 4.84 11.90
CA ARG A 149 -5.56 4.86 13.20
C ARG A 149 -7.08 4.86 13.04
N GLU A 150 -7.59 5.62 12.08
CA GLU A 150 -9.02 5.75 11.78
C GLU A 150 -9.61 4.45 11.23
N SER A 151 -8.85 3.65 10.47
CA SER A 151 -9.28 2.29 10.07
C SER A 151 -9.07 1.24 11.17
N ALA A 152 -8.09 1.41 12.05
CA ALA A 152 -7.83 0.45 13.13
C ALA A 152 -8.92 0.45 14.20
N LEU A 153 -9.47 1.61 14.55
CA LEU A 153 -10.45 1.70 15.62
C LEU A 153 -11.77 0.95 15.30
N PRO A 154 -12.40 1.09 14.11
CA PRO A 154 -13.57 0.30 13.74
C PRO A 154 -13.30 -1.21 13.72
N ALA A 155 -12.12 -1.63 13.26
CA ALA A 155 -11.72 -3.03 13.30
C ALA A 155 -11.62 -3.55 14.75
N PHE A 156 -11.07 -2.74 15.66
CA PHE A 156 -10.98 -3.07 17.09
C PHE A 156 -12.37 -3.16 17.71
N VAL A 157 -13.23 -2.17 17.48
CA VAL A 157 -14.63 -2.15 17.95
C VAL A 157 -15.34 -3.43 17.53
N GLU A 158 -15.18 -3.86 16.27
CA GLU A 158 -15.85 -5.06 15.77
C GLU A 158 -15.34 -6.34 16.45
N ILE A 159 -14.05 -6.43 16.78
CA ILE A 159 -13.52 -7.54 17.58
C ILE A 159 -14.11 -7.52 19.00
N VAL A 160 -14.13 -6.34 19.64
CA VAL A 160 -14.68 -6.18 21.01
C VAL A 160 -16.16 -6.56 21.08
N LYS A 161 -16.95 -6.22 20.05
CA LYS A 161 -18.36 -6.65 19.95
C LYS A 161 -18.51 -8.17 19.94
N ARG A 162 -17.54 -8.90 19.41
CA ARG A 162 -17.57 -10.37 19.27
C ARG A 162 -16.99 -11.09 20.49
N THR A 163 -15.97 -10.53 21.13
CA THR A 163 -15.28 -11.15 22.28
C THR A 163 -15.87 -10.72 23.63
N GLY A 164 -16.49 -9.53 23.69
CA GLY A 164 -16.91 -8.88 24.92
C GLY A 164 -15.84 -7.95 25.51
N GLN A 165 -16.28 -6.94 26.24
CA GLN A 165 -15.41 -5.95 26.91
C GLN A 165 -14.65 -6.53 28.12
N GLU A 166 -15.17 -7.60 28.72
CA GLU A 166 -14.58 -8.26 29.90
C GLU A 166 -13.41 -9.19 29.54
N ASP A 167 -13.09 -9.35 28.26
CA ASP A 167 -11.93 -10.13 27.85
C ASP A 167 -10.62 -9.46 28.33
N ASP A 168 -9.78 -10.23 29.01
CA ASP A 168 -8.52 -9.76 29.59
C ASP A 168 -7.60 -9.07 28.57
N GLN A 169 -7.56 -9.55 27.32
CA GLN A 169 -6.73 -8.96 26.28
C GLN A 169 -7.32 -7.64 25.80
N VAL A 170 -8.65 -7.57 25.66
CA VAL A 170 -9.37 -6.34 25.32
C VAL A 170 -9.14 -5.26 26.38
N GLN A 171 -9.31 -5.60 27.67
CA GLN A 171 -9.10 -4.63 28.76
C GLN A 171 -7.67 -4.09 28.80
N ARG A 172 -6.66 -4.93 28.52
CA ARG A 172 -5.26 -4.48 28.42
C ARG A 172 -5.05 -3.47 27.30
N ILE A 173 -5.66 -3.69 26.14
CA ILE A 173 -5.56 -2.78 25.00
C ILE A 173 -6.31 -1.48 25.30
N MET A 174 -7.52 -1.55 25.88
CA MET A 174 -8.32 -0.38 26.24
C MET A 174 -7.60 0.56 27.22
N LYS A 175 -6.82 0.03 28.18
CA LYS A 175 -6.01 0.85 29.10
C LYS A 175 -4.97 1.71 28.38
N GLY A 176 -4.53 1.32 27.19
CA GLY A 176 -3.55 2.05 26.37
C GLY A 176 -4.17 3.02 25.36
N LEU A 177 -5.51 3.13 25.29
CA LEU A 177 -6.18 4.02 24.34
C LEU A 177 -6.29 5.44 24.89
N ASN A 178 -6.27 6.41 23.98
CA ASN A 178 -6.49 7.81 24.35
C ASN A 178 -7.99 8.05 24.68
N PRO A 179 -8.33 9.12 25.45
CA PRO A 179 -9.71 9.38 25.86
C PRO A 179 -10.70 9.52 24.69
N HIS A 180 -10.25 10.06 23.56
CA HIS A 180 -11.10 10.21 22.37
C HIS A 180 -11.44 8.86 21.72
N GLN A 181 -10.46 7.96 21.63
CA GLN A 181 -10.62 6.58 21.14
C GLN A 181 -11.54 5.77 22.05
N LEU A 182 -11.38 5.91 23.38
CA LEU A 182 -12.29 5.28 24.35
C LEU A 182 -13.72 5.78 24.20
N GLN A 183 -13.92 7.10 24.07
CA GLN A 183 -15.24 7.66 23.85
C GLN A 183 -15.88 7.21 22.53
N ALA A 184 -15.08 7.04 21.47
CA ALA A 184 -15.56 6.51 20.19
C ALA A 184 -15.90 5.01 20.26
N LEU A 185 -15.13 4.23 21.02
CA LEU A 185 -15.41 2.84 21.33
C LEU A 185 -16.72 2.71 22.13
N ASP A 186 -16.85 3.43 23.23
CA ASP A 186 -18.07 3.43 24.07
C ASP A 186 -19.31 3.80 23.25
N ARG A 187 -19.24 4.88 22.46
CA ARG A 187 -20.33 5.27 21.54
C ARG A 187 -20.71 4.17 20.55
N SER A 188 -19.72 3.43 20.05
CA SER A 188 -19.95 2.36 19.07
C SER A 188 -20.51 1.07 19.68
N LEU A 189 -20.33 0.89 20.99
CA LEU A 189 -20.84 -0.25 21.76
C LEU A 189 -22.23 0.05 22.37
N ASP A 190 -22.45 1.28 22.84
CA ASP A 190 -23.72 1.74 23.43
C ASP A 190 -24.88 1.80 22.40
N GLY A 191 -24.57 1.80 21.10
CA GLY A 191 -25.55 1.71 20.01
C GLY A 191 -26.36 0.40 19.97
N GLN A 192 -26.05 -0.57 20.84
CA GLN A 192 -26.85 -1.78 21.09
C GLN A 192 -27.12 -1.95 22.59
N GLY A 193 -27.96 -1.07 23.15
CA GLY A 193 -28.76 -1.32 24.35
C GLY A 193 -28.06 -1.87 25.59
N GLY A 194 -27.70 -0.98 26.52
CA GLY A 194 -27.81 -1.25 27.96
C GLY A 194 -26.55 -1.03 28.81
N LYS A 195 -26.64 0.00 29.66
CA LYS A 195 -25.82 0.33 30.86
C LYS A 195 -24.43 0.93 30.61
N LYS A 196 -24.39 2.26 30.78
CA LYS A 196 -23.17 3.09 30.92
C LYS A 196 -22.15 2.43 31.86
N PRO A 197 -20.89 2.23 31.45
CA PRO A 197 -19.81 1.96 32.37
C PRO A 197 -19.38 3.26 33.06
N THR A 198 -19.43 3.30 34.39
CA THR A 198 -18.95 4.43 35.20
C THR A 198 -17.43 4.36 35.27
N ILE A 199 -16.71 5.09 34.42
CA ILE A 199 -15.28 5.36 34.63
C ILE A 199 -15.16 6.46 35.68
N ARG A 200 -14.82 6.06 36.91
CA ARG A 200 -14.52 6.96 38.02
C ARG A 200 -13.10 7.53 37.82
N MET A 201 -12.99 8.71 37.23
CA MET A 201 -11.73 9.46 37.17
C MET A 201 -11.24 9.76 38.59
N GLN A 202 -10.08 9.22 38.97
CA GLN A 202 -9.37 9.65 40.16
C GLN A 202 -8.58 10.93 39.84
N SER A 203 -9.11 12.08 40.27
CA SER A 203 -8.34 13.33 40.30
C SER A 203 -7.28 13.26 41.39
N VAL A 204 -6.01 13.37 41.00
CA VAL A 204 -4.90 13.63 41.91
C VAL A 204 -4.99 15.08 42.37
N LYS A 205 -5.41 15.32 43.62
CA LYS A 205 -5.37 16.64 44.25
C LYS A 205 -4.02 16.85 44.95
N LYS A 206 -3.18 17.74 44.40
CA LYS A 206 -2.06 18.36 45.12
C LYS A 206 -2.63 19.36 46.13
N GLY A 207 -2.21 19.27 47.38
CA GLY A 207 -2.72 20.06 48.49
C GLY A 207 -1.88 21.28 48.85
N LEU A 208 -2.46 22.02 49.82
CA LEU A 208 -1.98 23.12 50.69
C LEU A 208 -2.30 24.56 50.24
N PRO A 209 -2.51 25.50 51.19
CA PRO A 209 -3.35 25.42 52.41
C PRO A 209 -4.29 26.63 52.58
N GLN A 210 -5.26 26.50 53.51
CA GLN A 210 -6.40 27.41 53.75
C GLN A 210 -6.09 28.65 54.63
N LYS A 211 -6.97 29.67 54.55
CA LYS A 211 -7.29 30.62 55.64
C LYS A 211 -8.80 30.99 55.62
N PRO A 212 -9.40 31.49 56.73
CA PRO A 212 -10.71 31.02 57.23
C PRO A 212 -11.85 32.07 57.35
N GLY A 213 -13.10 31.56 57.53
CA GLY A 213 -14.30 32.25 58.07
C GLY A 213 -15.27 32.81 57.03
N ILE A 214 -16.61 32.83 57.13
CA ILE A 214 -17.66 32.65 58.17
C ILE A 214 -19.02 32.46 57.41
N PRO A 215 -20.14 32.01 58.02
CA PRO A 215 -21.11 31.06 57.44
C PRO A 215 -22.42 31.61 56.83
N LYS A 216 -23.10 30.73 56.08
CA LYS A 216 -24.55 30.52 55.75
C LYS A 216 -25.57 31.65 56.03
N PRO A 217 -26.65 31.74 55.23
CA PRO A 217 -27.90 31.04 55.60
C PRO A 217 -28.65 30.35 54.44
N LYS A 218 -29.27 29.20 54.75
CA LYS A 218 -30.53 28.72 54.16
C LYS A 218 -31.67 29.50 54.84
N PRO A 219 -32.88 29.63 54.23
CA PRO A 219 -33.97 28.72 54.60
C PRO A 219 -35.01 28.47 53.46
N THR A 220 -35.63 27.27 53.40
CA THR A 220 -37.07 26.95 53.67
C THR A 220 -37.97 27.03 52.44
N LYS A 221 -38.59 25.93 51.97
CA LYS A 221 -39.79 25.17 52.43
C LYS A 221 -41.05 25.59 51.66
N GLY A 222 -41.89 24.59 51.39
CA GLY A 222 -43.28 24.73 50.94
C GLY A 222 -43.45 24.14 49.54
N GLY A 223 -44.35 23.21 49.28
CA GLY A 223 -45.37 22.59 50.11
C GLY A 223 -46.33 21.81 49.20
N THR A 224 -46.92 20.74 49.76
CA THR A 224 -48.29 20.23 49.58
C THR A 224 -48.81 20.02 48.14
N GLY A 225 -49.02 18.77 47.70
CA GLY A 225 -50.26 17.99 47.87
C GLY A 225 -50.68 17.48 46.46
N ALA A 226 -51.48 16.46 46.21
CA ALA A 226 -52.20 15.44 46.97
C ALA A 226 -52.68 14.38 45.93
N VAL A 227 -53.00 13.16 46.39
CA VAL A 227 -53.96 12.13 45.83
C VAL A 227 -53.72 11.59 44.39
N ASP A 228 -53.87 10.31 44.01
CA ASP A 228 -54.66 9.12 44.41
C ASP A 228 -53.83 7.83 44.09
N ALA A 229 -53.76 6.79 44.95
CA ALA A 229 -54.58 5.56 44.96
C ALA A 229 -54.74 4.85 43.60
N ALA A 230 -54.64 3.53 43.42
CA ALA A 230 -54.20 2.38 44.20
C ALA A 230 -54.06 1.21 43.21
N GLU A 231 -53.22 0.25 43.56
CA GLU A 231 -52.98 -1.04 42.90
C GLU A 231 -54.20 -2.01 43.05
N PRO A 232 -54.27 -3.17 42.35
CA PRO A 232 -53.59 -4.35 42.91
C PRO A 232 -53.06 -5.42 41.93
N VAL A 233 -52.02 -6.07 42.44
CA VAL A 233 -51.40 -7.36 42.08
C VAL A 233 -52.39 -8.54 42.05
N SER A 234 -52.15 -9.52 41.17
CA SER A 234 -52.46 -10.93 41.46
C SER A 234 -51.43 -11.90 40.85
N LYS A 235 -51.23 -13.03 41.54
CA LYS A 235 -50.07 -13.95 41.50
C LYS A 235 -50.29 -15.21 40.62
N GLN A 236 -49.23 -15.59 39.87
CA GLN A 236 -48.66 -16.96 39.61
C GLN A 236 -49.54 -18.10 39.01
N PRO A 237 -49.00 -19.26 38.50
CA PRO A 237 -47.62 -19.79 38.48
C PRO A 237 -47.05 -20.42 37.16
N ALA A 238 -45.72 -20.61 37.15
CA ALA A 238 -44.84 -21.62 36.53
C ALA A 238 -45.10 -22.28 35.13
N LYS A 239 -44.06 -22.27 34.26
CA LYS A 239 -43.43 -23.48 33.66
C LYS A 239 -42.17 -23.19 32.83
N VAL A 240 -41.29 -24.19 32.83
CA VAL A 240 -39.95 -24.33 32.23
C VAL A 240 -40.02 -24.43 30.70
N GLY A 241 -39.03 -23.87 29.98
CA GLY A 241 -38.79 -24.24 28.57
C GLY A 241 -37.86 -23.33 27.75
N ALA A 242 -36.70 -23.89 27.38
CA ALA A 242 -35.98 -23.74 26.11
C ALA A 242 -35.48 -22.35 25.61
N LYS A 243 -34.13 -22.26 25.57
CA LYS A 243 -33.27 -21.69 24.52
C LYS A 243 -33.96 -20.79 23.47
N SER A 244 -33.64 -19.49 23.50
CA SER A 244 -33.84 -18.61 22.34
C SER A 244 -32.48 -18.22 21.76
N ASP A 245 -32.16 -18.85 20.62
CA ASP A 245 -31.21 -18.31 19.65
C ASP A 245 -31.75 -16.96 19.18
N ARG A 246 -31.02 -15.89 19.50
CA ARG A 246 -31.29 -14.54 19.01
C ARG A 246 -30.56 -14.37 17.68
N THR A 247 -31.23 -14.75 16.60
CA THR A 247 -30.88 -14.33 15.25
C THR A 247 -31.06 -12.81 15.16
N LEU A 248 -29.96 -12.06 15.14
CA LEU A 248 -29.94 -10.64 14.80
C LEU A 248 -29.85 -10.48 13.27
N PRO A 249 -30.32 -9.34 12.72
CA PRO A 249 -30.62 -9.21 11.30
C PRO A 249 -29.36 -9.29 10.44
N SER A 250 -29.31 -10.27 9.55
CA SER A 250 -28.35 -10.34 8.48
C SER A 250 -28.62 -9.20 7.50
N HIS A 251 -27.75 -8.18 7.48
CA HIS A 251 -27.49 -7.46 6.24
C HIS A 251 -27.06 -8.54 5.22
N PRO A 252 -27.72 -8.71 4.06
CA PRO A 252 -27.53 -9.91 3.26
C PRO A 252 -26.16 -9.85 2.57
N LEU A 253 -25.16 -10.40 3.25
CA LEU A 253 -23.81 -10.66 2.73
C LEU A 253 -23.88 -11.36 1.37
N ALA A 254 -24.88 -12.22 1.16
CA ALA A 254 -25.16 -12.86 -0.11
C ALA A 254 -25.44 -11.86 -1.24
N GLU A 255 -26.21 -10.79 -1.00
CA GLU A 255 -26.52 -9.76 -2.01
C GLU A 255 -25.32 -8.85 -2.29
N GLU A 256 -24.57 -8.44 -1.25
CA GLU A 256 -23.34 -7.65 -1.44
C GLU A 256 -22.32 -8.46 -2.26
N VAL A 257 -22.17 -9.76 -1.96
CA VAL A 257 -21.24 -10.65 -2.65
C VAL A 257 -21.70 -10.95 -4.06
N GLU A 258 -22.99 -11.19 -4.27
CA GLU A 258 -23.56 -11.40 -5.60
C GLU A 258 -23.42 -10.14 -6.49
N SER A 259 -23.61 -8.95 -5.89
CA SER A 259 -23.36 -7.66 -6.55
C SER A 259 -21.87 -7.51 -6.92
N LEU A 260 -20.95 -7.86 -6.01
CA LEU A 260 -19.50 -7.84 -6.28
C LEU A 260 -19.12 -8.85 -7.37
N LYS A 261 -19.69 -10.06 -7.36
CA LYS A 261 -19.50 -11.07 -8.40
C LYS A 261 -19.98 -10.56 -9.77
N ARG A 262 -21.12 -9.86 -9.82
CA ARG A 262 -21.65 -9.23 -11.05
C ARG A 262 -20.80 -8.07 -11.54
N GLN A 263 -20.33 -7.20 -10.65
CA GLN A 263 -19.41 -6.11 -10.99
C GLN A 263 -18.11 -6.64 -11.60
N LEU A 264 -17.58 -7.75 -11.08
CA LEU A 264 -16.38 -8.43 -11.61
C LEU A 264 -16.65 -9.18 -12.92
N ALA A 265 -17.89 -9.66 -13.15
CA ALA A 265 -18.28 -10.34 -14.38
C ALA A 265 -18.50 -9.38 -15.56
N ASN A 266 -19.01 -8.17 -15.29
CA ASN A 266 -19.34 -7.16 -16.32
C ASN A 266 -18.14 -6.31 -16.77
N GLY A 267 -16.97 -6.45 -16.14
CA GLY A 267 -15.74 -5.72 -16.49
C GLY A 267 -15.06 -6.13 -17.81
N ALA A 268 -15.70 -7.00 -18.61
CA ALA A 268 -15.16 -7.55 -19.85
C ALA A 268 -16.23 -7.54 -20.97
N GLY A 269 -16.58 -6.36 -21.47
CA GLY A 269 -17.38 -6.24 -22.71
C GLY A 269 -18.20 -4.95 -22.78
N GLY A 270 -17.75 -4.00 -23.60
CA GLY A 270 -18.47 -2.75 -23.85
C GLY A 270 -17.71 -1.79 -24.75
N SER A 271 -17.43 -2.21 -25.98
CA SER A 271 -17.17 -1.29 -27.09
C SER A 271 -18.50 -0.76 -27.59
N GLY A 272 -18.62 0.55 -27.75
CA GLY A 272 -19.78 1.21 -28.35
C GLY A 272 -19.37 2.58 -28.84
N ASP A 273 -19.06 2.66 -30.13
CA ASP A 273 -18.76 3.89 -30.86
C ASP A 273 -19.91 4.90 -30.77
N GLY A 274 -19.56 6.13 -30.40
CA GLY A 274 -20.44 7.29 -30.43
C GLY A 274 -19.62 8.52 -30.80
N GLN A 275 -19.35 8.69 -32.09
CA GLN A 275 -18.88 9.97 -32.62
C GLN A 275 -19.98 11.02 -32.40
N SER A 276 -19.70 12.06 -31.61
CA SER A 276 -20.32 13.37 -31.78
C SER A 276 -19.46 14.47 -31.14
N ARG A 277 -18.83 15.26 -32.01
CA ARG A 277 -18.35 16.66 -31.85
C ARG A 277 -17.66 17.08 -30.54
N LEU A 278 -16.35 17.31 -30.67
CA LEU A 278 -15.59 18.23 -29.83
C LEU A 278 -16.16 19.66 -29.91
N PRO A 279 -16.35 20.38 -28.78
CA PRO A 279 -16.28 21.83 -28.77
C PRO A 279 -14.82 22.29 -28.65
N ARG A 280 -14.49 23.28 -29.48
CA ARG A 280 -13.26 24.06 -29.54
C ARG A 280 -12.94 24.74 -28.17
N PRO A 281 -11.66 25.02 -27.83
CA PRO A 281 -11.30 25.56 -26.53
C PRO A 281 -11.79 27.00 -26.40
N GLN A 282 -12.64 27.27 -25.41
CA GLN A 282 -12.87 28.63 -24.92
C GLN A 282 -12.01 28.87 -23.67
N ALA A 283 -11.59 30.12 -23.55
CA ALA A 283 -10.58 30.61 -22.63
C ALA A 283 -10.91 30.37 -21.14
N ARG A 284 -9.84 30.25 -20.35
CA ARG A 284 -9.84 30.08 -18.89
C ARG A 284 -10.73 31.10 -18.18
N ASP A 285 -11.78 30.60 -17.51
CA ASP A 285 -12.34 31.28 -16.35
C ASP A 285 -11.53 30.95 -15.10
N LYS A 286 -11.22 32.00 -14.33
CA LYS A 286 -10.44 31.97 -13.10
C LYS A 286 -11.19 31.16 -12.04
N ARG A 287 -10.65 30.00 -11.63
CA ARG A 287 -11.18 29.27 -10.47
C ARG A 287 -10.96 30.06 -9.17
N SER A 288 -11.99 30.04 -8.34
CA SER A 288 -12.01 30.58 -6.97
C SER A 288 -11.10 29.74 -6.04
N PRO A 289 -10.47 30.32 -5.00
CA PRO A 289 -9.53 29.63 -4.10
C PRO A 289 -10.12 28.56 -3.16
N SER A 290 -11.31 28.01 -3.43
CA SER A 290 -12.03 27.14 -2.49
C SER A 290 -12.25 25.69 -2.97
N ASP A 291 -11.72 25.31 -4.13
CA ASP A 291 -11.65 23.91 -4.56
C ASP A 291 -10.25 23.32 -4.27
N PHE A 292 -9.84 23.30 -3.00
CA PHE A 292 -8.71 22.48 -2.59
C PHE A 292 -9.23 21.07 -2.34
N ASN A 293 -8.99 20.18 -3.30
CA ASN A 293 -9.13 18.75 -3.09
C ASN A 293 -8.00 18.32 -2.11
N GLU A 294 -8.34 18.00 -0.87
CA GLU A 294 -7.40 17.50 0.17
C GLU A 294 -6.68 16.17 -0.21
N ASN A 295 -6.93 15.63 -1.41
CA ASN A 295 -6.30 14.42 -1.95
C ASN A 295 -5.20 14.69 -3.00
N ASP A 296 -4.69 15.92 -3.12
CA ASP A 296 -3.55 16.18 -3.99
C ASP A 296 -2.27 15.61 -3.36
N TRP A 297 -1.92 14.38 -3.71
CA TRP A 297 -0.71 13.71 -3.26
C TRP A 297 0.57 14.32 -3.87
N ASN A 298 0.41 15.35 -4.70
CA ASN A 298 1.49 16.11 -5.31
C ASN A 298 1.30 17.63 -5.15
N ILE A 299 1.08 18.10 -3.91
CA ILE A 299 0.95 19.52 -3.53
C ILE A 299 2.05 20.43 -4.14
N ASP A 300 3.22 19.89 -4.52
CA ASP A 300 4.37 20.65 -5.00
C ASP A 300 4.86 20.32 -6.44
N GLY A 301 4.20 19.41 -7.18
CA GLY A 301 4.69 19.02 -8.52
C GLY A 301 6.10 18.42 -8.51
N THR A 302 6.46 17.62 -7.49
CA THR A 302 7.86 17.22 -7.22
C THR A 302 8.08 15.71 -7.29
N CYS A 303 9.08 15.26 -8.06
CA CYS A 303 9.49 13.86 -8.13
C CYS A 303 10.22 13.42 -6.85
N MET A 304 9.79 12.33 -6.20
CA MET A 304 10.38 11.85 -4.94
C MET A 304 11.80 11.26 -5.08
N PHE A 305 12.20 10.85 -6.28
CA PHE A 305 13.50 10.17 -6.49
C PHE A 305 14.60 11.15 -6.91
N CYS A 306 14.34 12.00 -7.90
CA CYS A 306 15.31 12.97 -8.39
C CYS A 306 15.13 14.37 -7.79
N ASN A 307 14.03 14.63 -7.08
CA ASN A 307 13.64 15.92 -6.52
C ASN A 307 13.43 17.03 -7.58
N GLU A 308 13.28 16.67 -8.85
CA GLU A 308 12.90 17.62 -9.90
C GLU A 308 11.48 18.13 -9.63
N LYS A 309 11.25 19.43 -9.87
CA LYS A 309 9.92 20.05 -9.79
C LYS A 309 9.49 20.46 -11.18
N SER A 310 8.27 20.10 -11.58
CA SER A 310 7.69 20.50 -12.86
C SER A 310 6.19 20.68 -12.72
N GLU A 311 5.63 21.67 -13.43
CA GLU A 311 4.18 21.83 -13.56
C GLU A 311 3.55 20.69 -14.37
N ASP A 312 4.34 20.02 -15.21
CA ASP A 312 3.92 18.84 -15.99
C ASP A 312 3.88 17.56 -15.14
N PHE A 313 4.35 17.60 -13.90
CA PHE A 313 4.27 16.47 -12.96
C PHE A 313 2.86 16.35 -12.39
N THR A 314 1.88 16.17 -13.27
CA THR A 314 0.57 15.62 -12.91
C THR A 314 0.71 14.12 -12.58
N GLU A 315 -0.38 13.46 -12.20
CA GLU A 315 -0.40 12.00 -11.97
C GLU A 315 0.24 11.21 -13.11
N GLU A 316 -0.22 11.48 -14.33
CA GLU A 316 0.25 10.83 -15.55
C GLU A 316 1.66 11.30 -15.94
N GLY A 317 2.00 12.55 -15.65
CA GLY A 317 3.32 13.11 -15.90
C GLY A 317 4.42 12.49 -15.03
N LEU A 318 4.13 12.19 -13.76
CA LEU A 318 5.06 11.49 -12.87
C LEU A 318 5.26 10.03 -13.29
N ASP A 319 4.22 9.34 -13.73
CA ASP A 319 4.35 7.98 -14.28
C ASP A 319 5.25 7.96 -15.52
N TYR A 320 5.08 8.92 -16.42
CA TYR A 320 5.97 9.08 -17.58
C TYR A 320 7.40 9.37 -17.14
N HIS A 321 7.58 10.28 -16.18
CA HIS A 321 8.88 10.62 -15.62
C HIS A 321 9.55 9.39 -15.01
N PHE A 322 8.89 8.64 -14.12
CA PHE A 322 9.47 7.42 -13.53
C PHE A 322 9.83 6.38 -14.59
N TRP A 323 9.01 6.29 -15.64
CA TRP A 323 9.24 5.35 -16.71
C TRP A 323 10.41 5.73 -17.61
N LYS A 324 10.49 6.98 -18.08
CA LYS A 324 11.37 7.38 -19.18
C LYS A 324 12.46 8.36 -18.79
N GLU A 325 12.20 9.25 -17.85
CA GLU A 325 13.02 10.46 -17.67
C GLU A 325 13.75 10.52 -16.33
N CYS A 326 13.26 9.86 -15.29
CA CYS A 326 13.82 9.98 -13.95
C CYS A 326 15.28 9.48 -13.95
N PRO A 327 16.26 10.37 -13.70
CA PRO A 327 17.69 10.01 -13.75
C PRO A 327 18.10 9.10 -12.60
N PHE A 328 17.27 8.95 -11.56
CA PHE A 328 17.55 8.10 -10.41
C PHE A 328 17.07 6.65 -10.61
N LEU A 329 16.23 6.41 -11.61
CA LEU A 329 15.61 5.12 -11.89
C LEU A 329 16.17 4.50 -13.17
N MET A 330 16.31 3.17 -13.18
CA MET A 330 16.66 2.40 -14.37
C MET A 330 15.73 1.21 -14.58
N ARG A 331 15.75 0.64 -15.77
CA ARG A 331 15.09 -0.64 -16.04
C ARG A 331 16.07 -1.77 -15.79
N CYS A 332 15.67 -2.73 -14.96
CA CYS A 332 16.44 -3.95 -14.76
C CYS A 332 16.62 -4.69 -16.10
N PRO A 333 17.85 -4.99 -16.55
CA PRO A 333 18.09 -5.71 -17.82
C PRO A 333 17.44 -7.10 -17.85
N ALA A 334 17.30 -7.75 -16.68
CA ALA A 334 16.74 -9.08 -16.57
C ALA A 334 15.19 -9.09 -16.55
N CYS A 335 14.56 -8.33 -15.65
CA CYS A 335 13.10 -8.39 -15.44
C CYS A 335 12.32 -7.19 -15.99
N ARG A 336 13.01 -6.17 -16.51
CA ARG A 336 12.46 -4.91 -17.07
C ARG A 336 11.64 -4.05 -16.10
N SER A 337 11.63 -4.39 -14.81
CA SER A 337 11.04 -3.55 -13.76
C SER A 337 11.83 -2.26 -13.61
N ILE A 338 11.13 -1.17 -13.30
CA ILE A 338 11.76 0.12 -12.96
C ILE A 338 12.21 0.02 -11.50
N ILE A 339 13.48 0.31 -11.26
CA ILE A 339 14.13 0.19 -9.96
C ILE A 339 15.04 1.38 -9.73
N GLU A 340 15.39 1.62 -8.47
CA GLU A 340 16.44 2.57 -8.11
C GLU A 340 17.81 2.05 -8.55
N ILE A 341 18.59 2.91 -9.22
CA ILE A 341 19.94 2.57 -9.66
C ILE A 341 20.84 2.13 -8.48
N PRO A 342 20.81 2.79 -7.29
CA PRO A 342 21.57 2.34 -6.12
C PRO A 342 21.22 0.93 -5.64
N GLU A 343 19.97 0.50 -5.83
CA GLU A 343 19.46 -0.79 -5.36
C GLU A 343 19.62 -1.93 -6.38
N PHE A 344 20.12 -1.65 -7.58
CA PHE A 344 20.21 -2.62 -8.68
C PHE A 344 20.84 -3.95 -8.25
N THR A 345 21.98 -3.90 -7.56
CA THR A 345 22.69 -5.11 -7.13
C THR A 345 21.86 -5.91 -6.12
N THR A 346 21.12 -5.25 -5.22
CA THR A 346 20.25 -5.89 -4.24
C THR A 346 19.03 -6.50 -4.93
N HIS A 347 18.36 -5.71 -5.78
CA HIS A 347 17.22 -6.16 -6.58
C HIS A 347 17.55 -7.45 -7.33
N VAL A 348 18.66 -7.48 -8.07
CA VAL A 348 19.01 -8.67 -8.86
C VAL A 348 19.34 -9.88 -8.00
N LYS A 349 19.90 -9.68 -6.80
CA LYS A 349 20.24 -10.76 -5.86
C LYS A 349 19.02 -11.39 -5.19
N THR A 350 18.08 -10.58 -4.71
CA THR A 350 17.01 -11.05 -3.81
C THR A 350 15.64 -11.05 -4.47
N ASP A 351 15.33 -10.00 -5.23
CA ASP A 351 13.96 -9.63 -5.58
C ASP A 351 13.62 -9.89 -7.05
N CYS A 352 14.63 -9.94 -7.91
CA CYS A 352 14.47 -10.13 -9.34
C CYS A 352 13.86 -11.51 -9.63
N PRO A 353 12.72 -11.58 -10.35
CA PRO A 353 12.13 -12.85 -10.77
C PRO A 353 13.08 -13.70 -11.63
N GLN A 354 14.03 -13.05 -12.32
CA GLN A 354 15.00 -13.66 -13.21
C GLN A 354 16.38 -13.82 -12.58
N LYS A 355 16.49 -13.78 -11.24
CA LYS A 355 17.78 -13.89 -10.52
C LYS A 355 18.56 -15.17 -10.84
N SER A 356 17.89 -16.25 -11.24
CA SER A 356 18.53 -17.51 -11.66
C SER A 356 19.29 -17.39 -12.97
N LEU A 357 18.97 -16.39 -13.80
CA LEU A 357 19.65 -16.10 -15.07
C LEU A 357 20.76 -15.06 -14.91
N VAL A 358 21.09 -14.67 -13.68
CA VAL A 358 22.08 -13.63 -13.40
C VAL A 358 23.18 -14.20 -12.50
N ARG A 359 24.43 -14.03 -12.92
CA ARG A 359 25.62 -14.38 -12.16
C ARG A 359 26.31 -13.12 -11.63
N ILE A 360 26.88 -13.21 -10.44
CA ILE A 360 27.61 -12.10 -9.82
C ILE A 360 29.10 -12.37 -9.95
N CYS A 361 29.81 -11.45 -10.60
CA CYS A 361 31.24 -11.59 -10.80
C CYS A 361 31.98 -11.57 -9.45
N PRO A 362 32.84 -12.55 -9.14
CA PRO A 362 33.55 -12.61 -7.86
C PRO A 362 34.55 -11.47 -7.69
N ARG A 363 35.07 -10.91 -8.80
CA ARG A 363 36.10 -9.85 -8.82
C ARG A 363 35.50 -8.46 -8.70
N CYS A 364 34.52 -8.11 -9.55
CA CYS A 364 33.94 -6.77 -9.59
C CYS A 364 32.59 -6.64 -8.83
N LYS A 365 32.01 -7.77 -8.38
CA LYS A 365 30.72 -7.86 -7.67
C LYS A 365 29.50 -7.35 -8.45
N MET A 366 29.67 -7.08 -9.75
CA MET A 366 28.57 -6.70 -10.64
C MET A 366 27.73 -7.91 -11.05
N PRO A 367 26.39 -7.78 -11.10
CA PRO A 367 25.51 -8.78 -11.67
C PRO A 367 25.49 -8.68 -13.21
N LEU A 368 25.65 -9.83 -13.87
CA LEU A 368 25.68 -9.98 -15.33
C LEU A 368 24.75 -11.13 -15.74
N MET A 369 24.14 -11.05 -16.90
CA MET A 369 23.31 -12.15 -17.43
C MET A 369 24.20 -13.37 -17.70
N ASP A 370 23.67 -14.55 -17.40
CA ASP A 370 24.32 -15.82 -17.71
C ASP A 370 24.26 -16.07 -19.23
N GLY A 371 25.37 -16.52 -19.82
CA GLY A 371 25.53 -16.68 -21.27
C GLY A 371 26.71 -15.89 -21.84
N ASP A 372 26.58 -15.40 -23.07
CA ASP A 372 27.68 -14.79 -23.84
C ASP A 372 28.30 -13.56 -23.14
N ASP A 373 27.48 -12.74 -22.48
CA ASP A 373 27.94 -11.57 -21.72
C ASP A 373 28.84 -11.98 -20.54
N TRP A 374 28.48 -13.06 -19.84
CA TRP A 374 29.30 -13.60 -18.75
C TRP A 374 30.61 -14.18 -19.29
N VAL A 375 30.54 -14.97 -20.35
CA VAL A 375 31.73 -15.61 -20.96
C VAL A 375 32.70 -14.54 -21.47
N ALA A 376 32.19 -13.51 -22.15
CA ALA A 376 33.00 -12.39 -22.64
C ALA A 376 33.62 -11.60 -21.48
N HIS A 377 32.86 -11.34 -20.41
CA HIS A 377 33.36 -10.65 -19.21
C HIS A 377 34.46 -11.45 -18.50
N GLU A 378 34.25 -12.75 -18.31
CA GLU A 378 35.19 -13.65 -17.67
C GLU A 378 36.46 -13.83 -18.50
N ALA A 379 36.33 -13.95 -19.83
CA ALA A 379 37.45 -14.08 -20.75
C ALA A 379 38.28 -12.79 -20.86
N ALA A 380 37.63 -11.61 -20.94
CA ALA A 380 38.34 -10.34 -21.03
C ALA A 380 39.10 -10.01 -19.73
N ASN A 381 38.52 -10.34 -18.57
CA ASN A 381 39.11 -10.11 -17.25
C ASN A 381 39.62 -8.67 -17.02
N THR A 382 39.05 -7.71 -17.74
CA THR A 382 39.38 -6.27 -17.68
C THR A 382 38.53 -5.52 -16.66
N CYS A 383 37.62 -6.20 -15.96
CA CYS A 383 36.73 -5.58 -15.00
C CYS A 383 37.48 -5.03 -13.78
N ARG A 384 37.07 -3.83 -13.33
CA ARG A 384 37.66 -3.19 -12.15
C ARG A 384 37.33 -4.02 -10.90
N PRO A 385 38.31 -4.40 -10.05
CA PRO A 385 38.01 -5.07 -8.78
C PRO A 385 37.09 -4.22 -7.90
N ALA A 386 36.19 -4.85 -7.15
CA ALA A 386 35.37 -4.12 -6.17
C ALA A 386 36.26 -3.44 -5.12
N ALA A 387 35.84 -2.25 -4.66
CA ALA A 387 36.56 -1.54 -3.62
C ALA A 387 36.66 -2.40 -2.34
N ARG A 388 37.79 -2.28 -1.62
CA ARG A 388 38.06 -3.11 -0.41
C ARG A 388 37.18 -2.74 0.79
N ASN A 389 36.54 -1.57 0.76
CA ASN A 389 35.68 -1.05 1.82
C ASN A 389 34.20 -1.43 1.57
N SER A 390 33.56 -2.01 2.58
CA SER A 390 32.19 -2.54 2.48
C SER A 390 31.09 -1.48 2.35
N THR A 391 31.43 -0.20 2.47
CA THR A 391 30.49 0.92 2.44
C THR A 391 30.37 1.56 1.05
N GLN A 392 31.16 1.14 0.07
CA GLN A 392 31.07 1.63 -1.31
C GLN A 392 30.22 0.68 -2.16
N ALA A 393 29.31 1.26 -2.94
CA ALA A 393 28.47 0.56 -3.89
C ALA A 393 28.82 1.02 -5.30
N ARG A 394 28.77 0.10 -6.27
CA ARG A 394 29.17 0.38 -7.65
C ARG A 394 27.99 0.79 -8.51
N CYS A 395 28.16 1.87 -9.28
CA CYS A 395 27.19 2.31 -10.26
C CYS A 395 27.07 1.30 -11.42
N PRO A 396 25.89 0.77 -11.74
CA PRO A 396 25.73 -0.16 -12.86
C PRO A 396 25.80 0.49 -14.24
N LEU A 397 25.82 1.82 -14.30
CA LEU A 397 25.84 2.55 -15.57
C LEU A 397 27.26 2.91 -16.01
N CYS A 398 28.07 3.42 -15.08
CA CYS A 398 29.44 3.89 -15.35
C CYS A 398 30.53 3.11 -14.61
N GLU A 399 30.14 2.08 -13.84
CA GLU A 399 31.04 1.21 -13.06
C GLU A 399 31.91 1.92 -11.99
N ALA A 400 31.66 3.21 -11.73
CA ALA A 400 32.34 3.95 -10.68
C ALA A 400 31.93 3.46 -9.28
N ASP A 401 32.89 3.45 -8.35
CA ASP A 401 32.65 3.15 -6.95
C ASP A 401 32.15 4.40 -6.23
N ILE A 402 30.95 4.32 -5.63
CA ILE A 402 30.27 5.45 -4.99
C ILE A 402 30.17 5.15 -3.50
N ALA A 403 30.50 6.12 -2.66
CA ALA A 403 30.30 5.99 -1.22
C ALA A 403 28.81 5.80 -0.89
N GLY A 404 28.53 4.92 0.07
CA GLY A 404 27.18 4.66 0.53
C GLY A 404 26.49 5.92 1.07
N GLY A 405 25.19 6.02 0.84
CA GLY A 405 24.36 7.14 1.26
C GLY A 405 23.62 7.80 0.10
N GLU A 406 22.32 8.01 0.29
CA GLU A 406 21.41 8.53 -0.73
C GLU A 406 21.87 9.89 -1.29
N LYS A 407 22.41 10.78 -0.46
CA LYS A 407 22.89 12.10 -0.89
C LYS A 407 24.02 12.02 -1.92
N VAL A 408 24.95 11.07 -1.76
CA VAL A 408 26.09 10.88 -2.66
C VAL A 408 25.60 10.31 -4.00
N TRP A 409 24.69 9.34 -3.94
CA TRP A 409 24.04 8.78 -5.13
C TRP A 409 23.21 9.80 -5.89
N LYS A 410 22.44 10.65 -5.20
CA LYS A 410 21.69 11.75 -5.81
C LYS A 410 22.63 12.75 -6.49
N ALA A 411 23.73 13.13 -5.83
CA ALA A 411 24.74 14.00 -6.44
C ALA A 411 25.36 13.37 -7.70
N HIS A 412 25.65 12.06 -7.68
CA HIS A 412 26.19 11.35 -8.83
C HIS A 412 25.18 11.21 -9.99
N LEU A 413 23.95 10.79 -9.70
CA LEU A 413 22.94 10.46 -10.72
C LEU A 413 22.19 11.68 -11.26
N VAL A 414 21.96 12.69 -10.42
CA VAL A 414 21.16 13.89 -10.74
C VAL A 414 22.04 15.15 -10.89
N GLY A 415 23.07 15.33 -10.07
CA GLY A 415 23.86 16.57 -10.00
C GLY A 415 24.66 16.89 -11.27
N ILE A 416 24.82 18.16 -11.63
CA ILE A 416 25.54 18.56 -12.85
C ILE A 416 26.94 19.03 -12.43
N GLY A 417 27.99 18.23 -12.68
CA GLY A 417 29.35 18.62 -12.29
C GLY A 417 30.39 17.49 -12.35
N PRO A 418 31.67 17.80 -12.08
CA PRO A 418 32.73 16.79 -12.02
C PRO A 418 32.42 15.76 -10.92
N GLY A 419 32.30 14.48 -11.31
CA GLY A 419 31.88 13.38 -10.43
C GLY A 419 30.46 12.86 -10.67
N SER A 420 29.68 13.50 -11.55
CA SER A 420 28.38 12.98 -12.00
C SER A 420 28.52 11.81 -12.98
N CYS A 421 27.53 10.91 -12.99
CA CYS A 421 27.44 9.81 -13.93
C CYS A 421 27.32 10.32 -15.38
N GLN A 422 28.33 10.08 -16.21
CA GLN A 422 28.33 10.46 -17.62
C GLN A 422 27.53 9.47 -18.47
N ASP A 423 27.47 8.22 -18.03
CA ASP A 423 26.77 7.13 -18.75
C ASP A 423 25.30 6.99 -18.35
N ASN A 424 24.74 7.99 -17.65
CA ASN A 424 23.33 7.97 -17.29
C ASN A 424 22.47 8.48 -18.47
N PRO A 425 21.74 7.60 -19.19
CA PRO A 425 21.01 7.98 -20.40
C PRO A 425 19.78 8.85 -20.11
N ARG A 426 19.36 8.94 -18.83
CA ARG A 426 18.17 9.65 -18.37
C ARG A 426 18.49 11.01 -17.77
N ARG A 427 19.73 11.49 -17.87
CA ARG A 427 20.00 12.87 -17.52
C ARG A 427 19.27 13.79 -18.48
N ALA A 428 18.50 14.72 -17.92
CA ALA A 428 18.09 15.91 -18.64
C ALA A 428 19.37 16.58 -19.17
N LYS A 429 19.58 16.53 -20.49
CA LYS A 429 20.54 17.42 -21.14
C LYS A 429 20.00 18.82 -20.90
N GLY A 430 20.62 19.54 -19.97
CA GLY A 430 20.08 20.79 -19.43
C GLY A 430 19.63 21.76 -20.52
N ALA A 431 18.52 22.43 -20.22
CA ALA A 431 18.10 23.66 -20.84
C ALA A 431 19.28 24.64 -20.96
N GLY A 432 19.84 24.75 -22.15
CA GLY A 432 20.68 25.86 -22.57
C GLY A 432 19.88 26.76 -23.51
N LYS A 433 19.06 27.66 -22.96
CA LYS A 433 18.70 28.89 -23.70
C LYS A 433 19.76 29.93 -23.39
N GLY A 434 20.61 30.18 -24.38
CA GLY A 434 21.66 31.18 -24.37
C GLY A 434 22.17 31.42 -25.78
N THR A 435 21.41 32.22 -26.53
CA THR A 435 21.76 32.99 -27.74
C THR A 435 22.33 32.24 -28.94
N ASP A 436 21.47 32.08 -29.96
CA ASP A 436 21.90 32.13 -31.36
C ASP A 436 22.50 33.51 -31.66
N ALA A 437 23.75 33.51 -32.12
CA ALA A 437 24.31 34.55 -32.97
C ALA A 437 25.36 33.90 -33.89
N ASP A 438 24.86 33.46 -35.04
CA ASP A 438 25.42 33.71 -36.37
C ASP A 438 26.90 33.36 -36.64
N ARG A 439 27.12 32.28 -37.42
CA ARG A 439 27.65 32.45 -38.77
C ARG A 439 27.46 31.24 -39.66
N SER A 440 26.62 31.45 -40.68
CA SER A 440 26.57 30.68 -41.91
C SER A 440 27.91 30.71 -42.65
N GLY A 441 28.33 29.58 -43.24
CA GLY A 441 29.56 29.50 -44.04
C GLY A 441 29.69 28.20 -44.83
N LYS A 442 29.10 28.20 -46.02
CA LYS A 442 29.07 27.16 -47.07
C LYS A 442 30.43 26.54 -47.46
N ALA A 443 30.32 25.28 -47.90
CA ALA A 443 30.88 24.68 -49.13
C ALA A 443 32.32 24.11 -49.18
N SER A 444 32.33 22.79 -49.45
CA SER A 444 32.99 22.09 -50.58
C SER A 444 34.52 22.02 -50.73
N ASN A 445 34.96 20.76 -50.90
CA ASN A 445 35.98 20.24 -51.82
C ASN A 445 37.39 20.87 -51.88
N GLY A 446 38.38 20.02 -51.60
CA GLY A 446 39.78 20.22 -51.99
C GLY A 446 40.55 18.90 -52.04
N VAL A 447 40.67 18.36 -53.25
CA VAL A 447 41.51 17.21 -53.63
C VAL A 447 42.99 17.62 -53.70
N GLY A 448 43.90 16.72 -53.33
CA GLY A 448 45.32 16.74 -53.72
C GLY A 448 46.21 16.22 -52.59
N GLY A 449 47.13 15.28 -52.77
CA GLY A 449 47.67 14.62 -53.95
C GLY A 449 48.83 13.72 -53.49
N LYS A 450 49.02 12.60 -54.18
CA LYS A 450 50.05 11.57 -53.95
C LYS A 450 51.48 12.13 -53.90
N LYS A 451 52.36 11.47 -53.13
CA LYS A 451 53.72 11.13 -53.60
C LYS A 451 54.32 9.93 -52.86
N LEU A 452 54.50 8.85 -53.61
CA LEU A 452 55.51 7.82 -53.40
C LEU A 452 56.90 8.39 -53.73
N VAL A 453 57.92 8.12 -52.91
CA VAL A 453 59.29 7.88 -53.39
C VAL A 453 59.97 6.87 -52.44
N ASN A 454 60.47 5.80 -53.05
CA ASN A 454 61.41 4.82 -52.51
C ASN A 454 62.81 5.10 -53.10
N LYS A 455 63.87 4.94 -52.29
CA LYS A 455 65.34 4.86 -52.53
C LYS A 455 66.01 5.52 -51.32
N GLY A 456 66.96 4.96 -50.58
CA GLY A 456 67.89 3.88 -50.83
C GLY A 456 69.33 4.38 -50.61
N ARG A 457 70.00 3.84 -49.58
CA ARG A 457 71.46 3.69 -49.34
C ARG A 457 72.38 4.90 -49.02
N GLY A 458 73.28 4.64 -48.05
CA GLY A 458 74.58 5.27 -47.79
C GLY A 458 74.65 5.85 -46.37
N LYS A 459 75.47 5.40 -45.42
CA LYS A 459 76.74 4.64 -45.44
C LYS A 459 76.76 3.63 -44.29
#